data_AF-A0A7Z2KYW1-F1
#
_entry.id   AF-A0A7Z2KYW1-F1
#
_cell.length_a   1.000
_cell.length_b   1.000
_cell.length_c   1.000
_cell.angle_alpha   90.00
_cell.angle_beta   90.00
_cell.angle_gamma   90.00
#
_symmetry.space_group_name_H-M   'P 1'
#
loop_
_entity.id
_entity.type
_entity.pdbx_description
1 polymer ?
#
loop_
_entity_poly.entity_id
_entity_poly.type
_entity_poly.pdbx_seq_one_letter_code
_entity_poly.pdbx_strand_id
1 'polypeptide(L)' 'MKDKKRRAKLEEIVGYHAEALRLAGGISANQRHFIEVAAKYGKELEPNGWLAGGGSQVRNLEEEN' A
#
# COMPACT_ATOMS: atom_id res chain seq x y z
N MET A 1 3.28 -3.04 -32.65
CA MET A 1 4.20 -3.72 -31.69
C MET A 1 4.00 -3.26 -30.25
N LYS A 2 4.02 -1.95 -29.95
CA LYS A 2 3.86 -1.43 -28.57
C LYS A 2 2.53 -1.81 -27.91
N ASP A 3 1.40 -1.67 -28.61
CA ASP A 3 0.08 -1.97 -28.03
C ASP A 3 -0.15 -3.48 -27.80
N LYS A 4 0.41 -4.33 -28.66
CA LYS A 4 0.37 -5.79 -28.48
C LYS A 4 1.13 -6.24 -27.22
N LYS A 5 2.31 -5.65 -26.98
CA LYS A 5 3.09 -5.88 -25.75
C LYS A 5 2.36 -5.37 -24.51
N ARG A 6 1.72 -4.18 -24.60
CA ARG A 6 0.93 -3.62 -23.49
C ARG A 6 -0.26 -4.52 -23.14
N ARG A 7 -0.99 -5.02 -24.13
CA ARG A 7 -2.12 -5.96 -23.91
C ARG A 7 -1.67 -7.26 -23.25
N ALA A 8 -0.61 -7.88 -23.76
CA ALA A 8 -0.05 -9.09 -23.16
C ALA A 8 0.37 -8.88 -21.70
N LYS A 9 0.95 -7.70 -21.38
CA LYS A 9 1.31 -7.37 -20.00
C LYS A 9 0.10 -7.19 -19.09
N LEU A 10 -0.97 -6.59 -19.59
CA LEU A 10 -2.22 -6.44 -18.84
C LEU A 10 -2.88 -7.80 -18.56
N GLU A 11 -2.89 -8.70 -19.54
CA GLU A 11 -3.38 -10.07 -19.37
C GLU A 11 -2.57 -10.83 -18.31
N GLU A 12 -1.24 -10.67 -18.32
CA GLU A 12 -0.36 -11.25 -17.30
C GLU A 12 -0.66 -10.72 -15.89
N ILE A 13 -0.89 -9.41 -15.74
CA ILE A 13 -1.25 -8.79 -14.46
C ILE A 13 -2.58 -9.33 -13.94
N VAL A 14 -3.57 -9.47 -14.82
CA VAL A 14 -4.88 -10.05 -14.44
C VAL A 14 -4.71 -11.50 -13.98
N GLY A 15 -3.87 -12.28 -14.67
CA GLY A 15 -3.54 -13.66 -14.28
C GLY A 15 -2.90 -13.73 -12.89
N TYR A 16 -1.88 -12.91 -12.63
CA TYR A 16 -1.24 -12.87 -11.31
C TYR A 16 -2.18 -12.38 -10.22
N HIS A 17 -3.07 -11.43 -10.51
CA HIS A 17 -4.04 -10.95 -9.53
C HIS A 17 -5.05 -12.03 -9.14
N ALA A 18 -5.58 -12.76 -10.13
CA ALA A 18 -6.48 -13.89 -9.87
C ALA A 18 -5.80 -15.00 -9.06
N GLU A 19 -4.56 -15.33 -9.39
CA GLU A 19 -3.78 -16.34 -8.67
C GLU A 19 -3.43 -15.90 -7.24
N ALA A 20 -3.07 -14.63 -7.05
CA ALA A 20 -2.83 -14.07 -5.72
C ALA A 20 -4.10 -14.12 -4.85
N LEU A 21 -5.27 -13.80 -5.40
CA LEU A 21 -6.54 -13.93 -4.69
C LEU A 21 -6.86 -15.38 -4.33
N ARG A 22 -6.61 -16.32 -5.26
CA ARG A 22 -6.80 -17.74 -5.04
C ARG A 22 -5.89 -18.26 -3.91
N LEU A 23 -4.63 -17.83 -3.88
CA LEU A 23 -3.63 -18.24 -2.89
C LEU A 23 -3.82 -17.57 -1.52
N ALA A 24 -4.23 -16.30 -1.49
CA ALA A 24 -4.49 -15.57 -0.26
C ALA A 24 -5.68 -16.13 0.52
N GLY A 25 -6.57 -16.87 -0.15
CA GLY A 25 -7.82 -17.34 0.44
C GLY A 25 -8.76 -16.17 0.76
N GLY A 26 -9.68 -16.38 1.70
CA GLY A 26 -10.55 -15.31 2.20
C GLY A 26 -9.85 -14.45 3.25
N ILE A 27 -10.12 -13.15 3.25
CA ILE A 27 -9.74 -12.26 4.35
C ILE A 27 -10.55 -12.67 5.58
N SER A 28 -9.87 -13.07 6.66
CA SER A 28 -10.52 -13.37 7.93
C SER A 28 -11.21 -12.13 8.52
N ALA A 29 -12.19 -12.33 9.40
CA ALA A 29 -12.85 -11.22 10.09
C ALA A 29 -11.85 -10.29 10.80
N ASN A 30 -10.80 -10.86 11.41
CA ASN A 30 -9.75 -10.09 12.08
C ASN A 30 -8.94 -9.26 11.10
N GLN A 31 -8.49 -9.85 9.99
CA GLN A 31 -7.75 -9.10 8.96
C GLN A 31 -8.59 -7.97 8.36
N ARG A 32 -9.88 -8.23 8.12
CA ARG A 32 -10.81 -7.21 7.64
C ARG A 32 -10.95 -6.07 8.65
N HIS A 33 -11.13 -6.41 9.92
CA HIS A 33 -11.22 -5.44 10.99
C HIS A 33 -9.95 -4.58 11.12
N PHE A 34 -8.76 -5.19 11.03
CA PHE A 34 -7.49 -4.46 11.01
C PHE A 34 -7.42 -3.47 9.84
N ILE A 35 -7.82 -3.89 8.64
CA ILE A 35 -7.84 -3.01 7.45
C ILE A 35 -8.84 -1.87 7.64
N GLU A 36 -10.05 -2.13 8.16
CA GLU A 36 -11.05 -1.12 8.44
C GLU A 36 -10.59 -0.09 9.46
N VAL A 37 -9.97 -0.55 10.56
CA VAL A 37 -9.38 0.31 11.60
C VAL A 37 -8.25 1.15 11.02
N ALA A 38 -7.35 0.54 10.24
CA ALA A 38 -6.26 1.27 9.59
C ALA A 38 -6.77 2.32 8.59
N ALA A 39 -7.81 2.01 7.80
CA ALA A 39 -8.41 2.97 6.87
C ALA A 39 -9.10 4.14 7.60
N LYS A 40 -9.73 3.87 8.74
CA LYS A 40 -10.47 4.88 9.51
C LYS A 40 -9.56 5.76 10.36
N TYR A 41 -8.58 5.16 11.04
CA TYR A 41 -7.79 5.82 12.07
C TYR A 41 -6.30 5.91 11.73
N GLY A 42 -5.84 5.25 10.67
CA GLY A 42 -4.40 5.10 10.38
C GLY A 42 -3.66 6.42 10.23
N LYS A 43 -4.33 7.48 9.73
CA LYS A 43 -3.75 8.81 9.61
C LYS A 43 -3.62 9.53 10.97
N GLU A 44 -4.58 9.33 11.87
CA GLU A 44 -4.56 9.91 13.22
C GLU A 44 -3.59 9.19 14.14
N LEU A 45 -3.41 7.89 13.90
CA LEU A 45 -2.50 7.00 14.64
C LEU A 45 -1.14 6.85 13.94
N GLU A 46 -0.88 7.62 12.89
CA GLU A 46 0.40 7.56 12.18
C GLU A 46 1.51 8.01 13.14
N PRO A 47 2.56 7.19 13.36
CA PRO A 47 3.65 7.58 14.24
C PRO A 47 4.42 8.76 13.62
N ASN A 48 4.78 9.75 14.44
CA ASN A 48 5.60 10.86 13.99
C ASN A 48 7.03 10.42 13.64
N GLY A 49 7.72 11.23 12.84
CA GLY A 49 9.14 11.05 12.55
C GLY A 49 9.42 9.86 11.64
N TRP A 50 10.59 9.24 11.79
CA TRP A 50 11.11 8.23 10.85
C TRP A 50 10.23 6.99 10.66
N LEU A 51 9.27 6.76 11.56
CA LEU A 51 8.32 5.64 11.49
C LEU A 51 7.06 5.96 10.66
N ALA A 52 6.82 7.23 10.30
CA ALA A 52 5.73 7.62 9.41
C ALA A 52 5.93 7.03 8.01
N GLY A 53 4.83 6.64 7.35
CA GLY A 53 4.87 6.19 5.97
C GLY A 53 5.20 7.35 5.03
N GLY A 54 6.11 7.13 4.07
CA GLY A 54 6.49 8.15 3.09
C GLY A 54 7.82 8.86 3.34
N GLY A 55 8.60 8.41 4.32
CA GLY A 55 9.90 8.99 4.63
C GLY A 55 9.70 10.39 5.21
N SER A 56 9.44 10.44 6.51
CA SER A 56 9.53 11.68 7.29
C SER A 56 10.86 12.35 7.00
N GLN A 57 10.84 13.30 6.08
CA GLN A 57 11.86 14.32 5.99
C GLN A 57 11.69 15.16 7.24
N VAL A 58 12.38 14.74 8.30
CA VAL A 58 12.74 15.62 9.40
C VAL A 58 13.67 16.67 8.78
N ARG A 59 13.10 17.69 8.13
CA ARG A 59 13.80 18.95 7.93
C ARG A 59 13.76 19.66 9.27
N ASN A 60 14.72 19.32 10.13
CA ASN A 60 15.16 20.24 11.17
C ASN A 60 15.76 21.44 10.44
N LEU A 61 14.91 22.41 10.08
CA LEU A 61 15.34 23.79 9.92
C LEU A 61 15.48 24.31 11.35
N GLU A 62 16.57 23.91 12.01
CA GLU A 62 17.04 24.72 13.13
C GLU A 62 17.40 26.09 12.57
N GLU A 63 16.86 27.08 13.25
CA GLU A 63 17.02 28.51 13.02
C GLU A 63 18.49 28.84 12.81
N GLU A 64 18.86 29.14 11.57
CA GLU A 64 20.15 29.75 11.27
C GLU A 64 20.03 31.26 11.59
N ASN A 65 20.82 31.71 12.56
CA ASN A 65 20.88 33.07 13.15
C ASN A 65 20.82 34.22 12.15
#